data_AF-A0A225W6E0-F1
#
_entry.id   AF-A0A225W6E0-F1
#
_cell.length_a   1.000
_cell.length_b   1.000
_cell.length_c   1.000
_cell.angle_alpha   90.00
_cell.angle_beta   90.00
_cell.angle_gamma   90.00
#
_symmetry.space_group_name_H-M   'P 1'
#
loop_
_entity.id
_entity.type
_entity.pdbx_description
1 polymer ?
#
loop_
_entity_poly.entity_id
_entity_poly.type
_entity_poly.pdbx_seq_one_letter_code
_entity_poly.pdbx_strand_id
1 'polypeptide(L)'
;MVLGGRLLDKHSTVVEEELFEALRNRQVFSGGRGQCERARGILAIRYPRLSYIPCMAHATNNLVKSVLNSTFRKITGMTSLVTVTLNASSSKWLPRAKGIVKATYGTALGFINLCETRWNSMQGCFASLLRVRSALYHFAVMNDADREFPEALKVFTNKTFWDKLASAERIIWPLSNVAYKLQRDENTLDDVVEAYRDIYGGFLNEYSGFKLVSVVEKRWEKFE
;
A
#
# COMPACT_ATOMS: atom_id res chain seq x y z
N MET A 1 23.98 -9.77 19.99
CA MET A 1 22.73 -10.34 20.51
C MET A 1 21.63 -9.34 20.23
N VAL A 2 20.93 -9.52 19.10
CA VAL A 2 19.84 -8.66 18.63
C VAL A 2 18.55 -9.29 19.12
N LEU A 3 17.81 -8.62 20.00
CA LEU A 3 16.46 -9.01 20.39
C LEU A 3 15.58 -7.77 20.27
N GLY A 4 14.88 -7.69 19.13
CA GLY A 4 13.97 -6.63 18.77
C GLY A 4 12.84 -6.49 19.79
N GLY A 5 12.63 -5.26 20.25
CA GLY A 5 11.54 -4.90 21.14
C GLY A 5 10.21 -4.84 20.40
N ARG A 6 9.55 -5.99 20.24
CA ARG A 6 8.09 -6.03 20.02
C ARG A 6 7.42 -6.05 21.39
N LEU A 7 6.91 -4.91 21.83
CA LEU A 7 5.89 -4.86 22.88
C LEU A 7 4.74 -4.03 22.37
N LEU A 8 3.54 -4.60 22.48
CA LEU A 8 2.24 -4.06 22.07
C LEU A 8 1.78 -4.47 20.66
N ASP A 9 1.68 -5.79 20.43
CA ASP A 9 0.55 -6.28 19.64
C ASP A 9 -0.55 -6.75 20.59
N LYS A 10 -1.76 -6.28 20.32
CA LYS A 10 -3.06 -6.61 20.93
C LYS A 10 -2.99 -7.40 22.24
N HIS A 11 -3.08 -6.70 23.36
CA HIS A 11 -3.89 -7.03 24.53
C HIS A 11 -3.44 -6.09 25.65
N SER A 12 -4.41 -5.59 26.41
CA SER A 12 -4.26 -4.77 27.61
C SER A 12 -3.62 -5.54 28.78
N THR A 13 -2.67 -6.42 28.51
CA THR A 13 -1.92 -7.13 29.54
C THR A 13 -0.81 -6.23 30.04
N VAL A 14 -1.06 -5.73 31.25
CA VAL A 14 -0.10 -5.17 32.20
C VAL A 14 1.27 -5.81 31.98
N VAL A 15 2.20 -5.01 31.49
CA VAL A 15 3.63 -5.36 31.53
C VAL A 15 4.04 -5.23 32.99
N GLU A 16 4.39 -6.35 33.63
CA GLU A 16 4.85 -6.38 35.02
C GLU A 16 5.99 -5.37 35.24
N GLU A 17 6.01 -4.75 36.43
CA GLU A 17 6.91 -3.65 36.81
C GLU A 17 8.40 -4.03 36.68
N GLU A 18 8.71 -5.33 36.85
CA GLU A 18 10.05 -5.91 36.64
C GLU A 18 10.49 -5.89 35.16
N LEU A 19 9.56 -6.07 34.22
CA LEU A 19 9.88 -5.99 32.79
C LEU A 19 10.16 -4.53 32.39
N PHE A 20 9.54 -3.55 33.05
CA PHE A 20 9.77 -2.12 32.82
C PHE A 20 11.14 -1.65 33.36
N GLU A 21 11.62 -2.19 34.47
CA GLU A 21 13.00 -2.00 34.94
C GLU A 21 14.03 -2.47 33.89
N ALA A 22 13.78 -3.60 33.24
CA ALA A 22 14.62 -4.10 32.13
C ALA A 22 14.56 -3.22 30.86
N LEU A 23 13.52 -2.39 30.71
CA LEU A 23 13.34 -1.46 29.60
C LEU A 23 13.88 -0.06 29.88
N ARG A 24 14.47 0.22 31.06
CA ARG A 24 14.83 1.57 31.57
C ARG A 24 15.68 2.46 30.61
N ASN A 25 16.32 1.87 29.61
CA ASN A 25 17.09 2.54 28.55
C ASN A 25 16.66 2.14 27.11
N ARG A 26 15.42 1.65 26.92
CA ARG A 26 14.94 1.09 25.64
C ARG A 26 13.86 1.97 25.01
N GLN A 27 13.78 1.93 23.68
CA GLN A 27 12.71 2.56 22.90
C GLN A 27 11.46 1.68 22.84
N VAL A 28 10.29 2.29 23.00
CA VAL A 28 8.99 1.61 22.85
C VAL A 28 8.34 2.04 21.54
N PHE A 29 8.10 1.08 20.66
CA PHE A 29 7.40 1.30 19.39
C PHE A 29 5.93 0.95 19.53
N SER A 30 5.03 1.82 19.05
CA SER A 30 3.59 1.53 19.04
C SER A 30 2.90 2.08 17.80
N GLY A 31 1.77 1.46 17.41
CA GLY A 31 0.97 1.89 16.26
C GLY A 31 0.37 3.30 16.44
N GLY A 32 -0.01 3.95 15.33
CA GLY A 32 -0.56 5.31 15.32
C GLY A 32 -2.09 5.43 15.44
N ARG A 33 -2.80 4.41 15.93
CA ARG A 33 -4.26 4.49 16.12
C ARG A 33 -4.59 5.06 17.49
N GLY A 34 -5.73 5.77 17.62
CA GLY A 34 -6.08 6.59 18.79
C GLY A 34 -5.96 5.91 20.17
N GLN A 35 -6.12 4.59 20.25
CA GLN A 35 -5.86 3.84 21.48
C GLN A 35 -4.36 3.76 21.83
N CYS A 36 -3.49 3.50 20.86
CA CYS A 36 -2.04 3.46 21.04
C CYS A 36 -1.45 4.86 21.26
N GLU A 37 -2.03 5.88 20.63
CA GLU A 37 -1.63 7.29 20.85
C GLU A 37 -2.00 7.77 22.26
N ARG A 38 -3.22 7.48 22.72
CA ARG A 38 -3.63 7.76 24.10
C ARG A 38 -2.79 6.99 25.11
N ALA A 39 -2.50 5.72 24.84
CA ALA A 39 -1.63 4.90 25.68
C ALA A 39 -0.21 5.50 25.76
N ARG A 40 0.37 5.96 24.64
CA ARG A 40 1.67 6.67 24.63
C ARG A 40 1.63 7.92 25.51
N GLY A 41 0.57 8.73 25.42
CA GLY A 41 0.44 9.93 26.26
C GLY A 41 0.45 9.61 27.76
N ILE A 42 -0.28 8.56 28.17
CA ILE A 42 -0.31 8.11 29.56
C ILE A 42 1.04 7.53 30.01
N LEU A 43 1.64 6.67 29.17
CA LEU A 43 2.90 6.00 29.47
C LEU A 43 4.09 6.97 29.48
N ALA A 44 4.09 8.01 28.64
CA ALA A 44 5.11 9.05 28.62
C ALA A 44 5.16 9.84 29.93
N ILE A 45 4.00 10.10 30.54
CA ILE A 45 3.91 10.74 31.86
C ILE A 45 4.41 9.79 32.96
N ARG A 46 3.99 8.51 32.89
CA ARG A 46 4.33 7.51 33.91
C ARG A 46 5.80 7.08 33.88
N TYR A 47 6.41 7.05 32.70
CA TYR A 47 7.77 6.59 32.46
C TYR A 47 8.54 7.55 31.54
N PRO A 48 8.96 8.73 32.06
CA PRO A 48 9.57 9.79 31.25
C PRO A 48 10.97 9.45 30.72
N ARG A 49 11.60 8.39 31.24
CA ARG A 49 12.92 7.92 30.77
C ARG A 49 12.85 7.05 29.52
N LEU A 50 11.65 6.72 29.04
CA LEU A 50 11.44 5.93 27.83
C LEU A 50 11.08 6.85 26.66
N SER A 51 11.68 6.57 25.50
CA SER A 51 11.32 7.24 24.25
C SER A 51 10.22 6.47 23.53
N TYR A 52 9.13 7.15 23.20
CA TYR A 52 7.96 6.58 22.53
C TYR A 52 7.93 7.01 21.07
N ILE A 53 8.29 6.09 20.17
CA ILE A 53 8.38 6.38 18.74
C ILE A 53 7.17 5.74 18.03
N PRO A 54 6.49 6.47 17.13
CA PRO A 54 5.44 5.90 16.30
C PRO A 54 6.00 4.80 15.38
N CYS A 55 5.20 3.76 15.13
CA CYS A 55 5.56 2.71 14.18
C CYS A 55 5.76 3.28 12.76
N MET A 56 6.99 3.24 12.27
CA MET A 56 7.34 3.78 10.95
C MET A 56 6.71 2.98 9.80
N ALA A 57 6.53 1.66 9.94
CA ALA A 57 5.74 0.89 8.98
C ALA A 57 4.28 1.40 8.89
N HIS A 58 3.69 1.82 10.01
CA HIS A 58 2.35 2.42 10.00
C HIS A 58 2.35 3.83 9.40
N ALA A 59 3.41 4.61 9.64
CA ALA A 59 3.61 5.92 9.04
C ALA A 59 3.65 5.85 7.51
N THR A 60 4.49 4.97 6.97
CA THR A 60 4.59 4.72 5.54
C THR A 60 3.25 4.27 4.96
N ASN A 61 2.51 3.40 5.66
CA ASN A 61 1.17 2.99 5.23
C ASN A 61 0.21 4.19 5.08
N ASN A 62 0.26 5.15 6.00
CA ASN A 62 -0.57 6.34 5.93
C ASN A 62 -0.11 7.29 4.81
N LEU A 63 1.19 7.36 4.54
CA LEU A 63 1.74 8.09 3.41
C LEU A 63 1.23 7.53 2.08
N VAL A 64 1.30 6.20 1.88
CA VAL A 64 0.77 5.55 0.67
C VAL A 64 -0.72 5.85 0.47
N LYS A 65 -1.51 5.79 1.54
CA LYS A 65 -2.94 6.14 1.49
C LYS A 65 -3.17 7.59 1.07
N SER A 66 -2.37 8.52 1.58
CA SER A 66 -2.47 9.94 1.21
C SER A 66 -2.09 10.18 -0.26
N VAL A 67 -1.05 9.50 -0.76
CA VAL A 67 -0.65 9.55 -2.17
C VAL A 67 -1.75 8.99 -3.08
N LEU A 68 -2.34 7.86 -2.71
CA LEU A 68 -3.41 7.23 -3.49
C LEU A 68 -4.69 8.05 -3.52
N ASN A 69 -5.01 8.74 -2.43
CA ASN A 69 -6.18 9.61 -2.33
C ASN A 69 -5.95 11.00 -2.93
N SER A 70 -4.74 11.33 -3.39
CA SER A 70 -4.43 12.58 -4.06
C SER A 70 -4.67 12.47 -5.58
N THR A 71 -3.62 12.57 -6.38
CA THR A 71 -3.68 12.55 -7.85
C THR A 71 -4.20 11.23 -8.41
N PHE A 72 -4.03 10.12 -7.66
CA PHE A 72 -4.38 8.77 -8.12
C PHE A 72 -5.79 8.32 -7.72
N ARG A 73 -6.58 9.14 -7.01
CA ARG A 73 -7.88 8.70 -6.47
C ARG A 73 -8.81 8.14 -7.55
N LYS A 74 -8.86 8.81 -8.71
CA LYS A 74 -9.70 8.38 -9.84
C LYS A 74 -9.25 7.03 -10.41
N ILE A 75 -7.95 6.83 -10.60
CA ILE A 75 -7.44 5.58 -11.17
C ILE A 75 -7.57 4.41 -10.18
N THR A 76 -7.38 4.66 -8.89
CA THR A 76 -7.61 3.68 -7.82
C THR A 76 -9.08 3.25 -7.79
N GLY A 77 -10.01 4.21 -7.84
CA GLY A 77 -11.44 3.92 -7.87
C GLY A 77 -11.87 3.10 -9.10
N MET A 78 -11.39 3.47 -10.29
CA MET A 78 -11.66 2.70 -11.52
C MET A 78 -11.06 1.29 -11.44
N THR A 79 -9.84 1.15 -10.90
CA THR A 79 -9.18 -0.16 -10.77
C THR A 79 -9.90 -1.06 -9.76
N SER A 80 -10.36 -0.49 -8.64
CA SER A 80 -11.22 -1.18 -7.67
C SER A 80 -12.50 -1.67 -8.36
N LEU A 81 -13.17 -0.80 -9.11
CA LEU A 81 -14.40 -1.14 -9.82
C LEU A 81 -14.20 -2.29 -10.82
N VAL A 82 -13.20 -2.23 -11.71
CA VAL A 82 -13.01 -3.29 -12.71
C VAL A 82 -12.65 -4.64 -12.10
N THR A 83 -11.84 -4.65 -11.04
CA THR A 83 -11.49 -5.90 -10.37
C THR A 83 -12.69 -6.47 -9.64
N VAL A 84 -13.49 -5.66 -8.95
CA VAL A 84 -14.74 -6.11 -8.33
C VAL A 84 -15.72 -6.62 -9.37
N THR A 85 -15.92 -5.90 -10.48
CA THR A 85 -16.83 -6.32 -11.56
C THR A 85 -16.42 -7.64 -12.20
N LEU A 86 -15.11 -7.84 -12.47
CA LEU A 86 -14.62 -9.12 -12.96
C LEU A 86 -14.90 -10.25 -11.98
N ASN A 87 -14.56 -10.06 -10.69
CA ASN A 87 -14.74 -11.12 -9.69
C ASN A 87 -16.20 -11.41 -9.36
N ALA A 88 -17.07 -10.41 -9.38
CA ALA A 88 -18.50 -10.58 -9.21
C ALA A 88 -19.10 -11.47 -10.31
N SER A 89 -18.55 -11.41 -11.52
CA SER A 89 -18.90 -12.32 -12.62
C SER A 89 -17.97 -13.53 -12.67
N SER A 90 -17.92 -14.25 -11.55
CA SER A 90 -17.08 -15.44 -11.38
C SER A 90 -17.44 -16.59 -12.34
N SER A 91 -18.67 -16.61 -12.88
CA SER A 91 -19.19 -17.66 -13.76
C SER A 91 -19.12 -17.33 -15.26
N LYS A 92 -19.07 -16.06 -15.67
CA LYS A 92 -19.09 -15.64 -17.09
C LYS A 92 -17.84 -14.86 -17.48
N TRP A 93 -17.67 -13.65 -16.94
CA TRP A 93 -16.63 -12.74 -17.43
C TRP A 93 -15.24 -13.09 -16.91
N LEU A 94 -15.12 -13.52 -15.65
CA LEU A 94 -13.83 -13.93 -15.10
C LEU A 94 -13.23 -15.16 -15.81
N PRO A 95 -13.98 -16.26 -16.05
CA PRO A 95 -13.47 -17.39 -16.82
C PRO A 95 -13.06 -17.01 -18.25
N ARG A 96 -13.86 -16.17 -18.92
CA ARG A 96 -13.54 -15.67 -20.28
C ARG A 96 -12.24 -14.86 -20.30
N ALA A 97 -12.08 -13.92 -19.36
CA ALA A 97 -10.85 -13.14 -19.24
C ALA A 97 -9.63 -14.04 -18.98
N LYS A 98 -9.75 -15.02 -18.06
CA LYS A 98 -8.70 -16.01 -17.79
C LYS A 98 -8.37 -16.86 -19.03
N GLY A 99 -9.38 -17.23 -19.82
CA GLY A 99 -9.21 -17.97 -21.07
C GLY A 99 -8.37 -17.20 -22.09
N ILE A 100 -8.67 -15.91 -22.29
CA ILE A 100 -7.92 -15.03 -23.21
C ILE A 100 -6.50 -14.79 -22.71
N VAL A 101 -6.31 -14.62 -21.39
CA VAL A 101 -4.96 -14.54 -20.79
C VAL A 101 -4.16 -15.80 -21.08
N LYS A 102 -4.73 -16.99 -20.84
CA LYS A 102 -4.06 -18.27 -21.12
C LYS A 102 -3.74 -18.44 -22.60
N ALA A 103 -4.65 -18.05 -23.49
CA ALA A 103 -4.42 -18.11 -24.93
C ALA A 103 -3.33 -17.13 -25.39
N THR A 104 -3.25 -15.94 -24.80
CA THR A 104 -2.29 -14.90 -25.18
C THR A 104 -0.87 -15.19 -24.68
N TYR A 105 -0.74 -15.72 -23.45
CA TYR A 105 0.55 -15.87 -22.78
C TYR A 105 1.00 -17.33 -22.59
N GLY A 106 0.20 -18.31 -23.03
CA GLY A 106 0.48 -19.74 -22.86
C GLY A 106 0.37 -20.27 -21.42
N THR A 107 0.15 -19.39 -20.43
CA THR A 107 0.06 -19.75 -19.02
C THR A 107 -1.08 -19.00 -18.31
N ALA A 108 -1.61 -19.60 -17.25
CA ALA A 108 -2.66 -19.00 -16.44
C ALA A 108 -2.06 -17.96 -15.49
N LEU A 109 -1.99 -16.70 -15.95
CA LEU A 109 -1.62 -15.58 -15.08
C LEU A 109 -2.83 -15.13 -14.27
N GLY A 110 -2.73 -15.23 -12.94
CA GLY A 110 -3.78 -14.78 -12.01
C GLY A 110 -3.92 -13.26 -11.95
N PHE A 111 -5.15 -12.81 -11.70
CA PHE A 111 -5.48 -11.43 -11.35
C PHE A 111 -5.38 -11.30 -9.82
N ILE A 112 -4.66 -10.29 -9.33
CA ILE A 112 -4.64 -9.96 -7.90
C ILE A 112 -5.76 -8.97 -7.64
N ASN A 113 -6.64 -9.29 -6.70
CA ASN A 113 -7.73 -8.39 -6.33
C ASN A 113 -7.21 -7.19 -5.57
N LEU A 114 -7.82 -6.03 -5.80
CA LEU A 114 -7.54 -4.84 -5.02
C LEU A 114 -8.08 -5.06 -3.61
N CYS A 115 -7.19 -5.10 -2.62
CA CYS A 115 -7.56 -4.95 -1.22
C CYS A 115 -7.15 -3.54 -0.77
N GLU A 116 -8.10 -2.61 -0.70
CA GLU A 116 -7.84 -1.20 -0.33
C GLU A 116 -7.16 -1.05 1.04
N THR A 117 -7.34 -2.02 1.93
CA THR A 117 -6.76 -2.00 3.28
C THR A 117 -5.27 -2.42 3.32
N ARG A 118 -4.74 -3.03 2.25
CA ARG A 118 -3.35 -3.52 2.18
C ARG A 118 -2.67 -3.03 0.89
N TRP A 119 -1.76 -2.08 1.01
CA TRP A 119 -1.07 -1.46 -0.13
C TRP A 119 -0.25 -2.46 -0.99
N ASN A 120 0.31 -3.52 -0.39
CA ASN A 120 0.93 -4.64 -1.13
C ASN A 120 -0.04 -5.25 -2.14
N SER A 121 -1.31 -5.33 -1.76
CA SER A 121 -2.39 -5.82 -2.63
C SER A 121 -2.72 -4.81 -3.72
N MET A 122 -2.53 -3.51 -3.50
CA MET A 122 -2.79 -2.47 -4.50
C MET A 122 -1.70 -2.43 -5.57
N GLN A 123 -0.43 -2.41 -5.17
CA GLN A 123 0.69 -2.55 -6.12
C GLN A 123 0.56 -3.87 -6.88
N GLY A 124 0.33 -4.98 -6.17
CA GLY A 124 0.11 -6.29 -6.78
C GLY A 124 -1.06 -6.29 -7.77
N CYS A 125 -2.17 -5.63 -7.45
CA CYS A 125 -3.31 -5.46 -8.35
C CYS A 125 -2.90 -4.70 -9.61
N PHE A 126 -2.28 -3.53 -9.47
CA PHE A 126 -1.90 -2.67 -10.61
C PHE A 126 -0.90 -3.39 -11.51
N ALA A 127 0.15 -3.97 -10.93
CA ALA A 127 1.14 -4.76 -11.66
C ALA A 127 0.51 -5.98 -12.34
N SER A 128 -0.43 -6.68 -11.67
CA SER A 128 -1.10 -7.83 -12.27
C SER A 128 -1.92 -7.46 -13.50
N LEU A 129 -2.63 -6.32 -13.47
CA LEU A 129 -3.40 -5.82 -14.61
C LEU A 129 -2.49 -5.36 -15.75
N LEU A 130 -1.42 -4.62 -15.45
CA LEU A 130 -0.45 -4.17 -16.45
C LEU A 130 0.24 -5.35 -17.14
N ARG A 131 0.58 -6.41 -16.39
CA ARG A 131 1.20 -7.62 -16.93
C ARG A 131 0.35 -8.31 -18.01
N VAL A 132 -0.97 -8.27 -17.88
CA VAL A 132 -1.91 -8.91 -18.82
C VAL A 132 -2.68 -7.91 -19.67
N ARG A 133 -2.16 -6.67 -19.81
CA ARG A 133 -2.81 -5.57 -20.52
C ARG A 133 -3.32 -5.96 -21.91
N SER A 134 -2.47 -6.61 -22.71
CA SER A 134 -2.82 -6.98 -24.09
C SER A 134 -3.99 -7.97 -24.14
N ALA A 135 -3.99 -8.97 -23.24
CA ALA A 135 -5.10 -9.92 -23.13
C ALA A 135 -6.39 -9.24 -22.66
N LEU A 136 -6.31 -8.29 -21.71
CA LEU A 136 -7.49 -7.54 -21.24
C LEU A 136 -8.06 -6.60 -22.30
N TYR A 137 -7.18 -6.00 -23.13
CA TYR A 137 -7.59 -5.25 -24.30
C TYR A 137 -8.36 -6.14 -25.29
N HIS A 138 -7.79 -7.28 -25.68
CA HIS A 138 -8.47 -8.25 -26.56
C HIS A 138 -9.80 -8.74 -25.96
N PHE A 139 -9.81 -9.03 -24.66
CA PHE A 139 -11.02 -9.42 -23.95
C PHE A 139 -12.12 -8.37 -24.07
N ALA A 140 -11.82 -7.09 -23.86
CA ALA A 140 -12.83 -6.05 -24.00
C ALA A 140 -13.31 -5.90 -25.45
N VAL A 141 -12.40 -5.89 -26.44
CA VAL A 141 -12.76 -5.77 -27.87
C VAL A 141 -13.65 -6.93 -28.32
N MET A 142 -13.31 -8.17 -27.95
CA MET A 142 -14.08 -9.35 -28.36
C MET A 142 -15.48 -9.43 -27.77
N ASN A 143 -15.72 -8.78 -26.62
CA ASN A 143 -16.99 -8.86 -25.92
C ASN A 143 -17.78 -7.53 -25.97
N ASP A 144 -17.28 -6.49 -26.64
CA ASP A 144 -17.91 -5.15 -26.68
C ASP A 144 -19.32 -5.16 -27.28
N ALA A 145 -19.59 -6.07 -28.23
CA ALA A 145 -20.90 -6.24 -28.85
C ALA A 145 -21.90 -7.05 -27.98
N ASP A 146 -21.45 -7.72 -26.92
CA ASP A 146 -22.34 -8.46 -26.01
C ASP A 146 -23.09 -7.47 -25.11
N ARG A 147 -24.43 -7.49 -25.16
CA ARG A 147 -25.29 -6.57 -24.39
C ARG A 147 -25.13 -6.72 -22.88
N GLU A 148 -24.68 -7.87 -22.41
CA GLU A 148 -24.43 -8.13 -20.98
C GLU A 148 -23.01 -7.73 -20.55
N PHE A 149 -22.17 -7.25 -21.48
CA PHE A 149 -20.79 -6.88 -21.17
C PHE A 149 -20.77 -5.65 -20.24
N PRO A 150 -20.17 -5.76 -19.04
CA PRO A 150 -20.24 -4.68 -18.07
C PRO A 150 -19.48 -3.44 -18.55
N GLU A 151 -20.12 -2.28 -18.46
CA GLU A 151 -19.52 -1.00 -18.87
C GLU A 151 -18.19 -0.70 -18.17
N ALA A 152 -18.04 -1.11 -16.91
CA ALA A 152 -16.79 -0.97 -16.18
C ALA A 152 -15.60 -1.65 -16.89
N LEU A 153 -15.83 -2.77 -17.60
CA LEU A 153 -14.76 -3.54 -18.24
C LEU A 153 -14.36 -2.98 -19.61
N LYS A 154 -15.17 -2.10 -20.21
CA LYS A 154 -14.82 -1.41 -21.46
C LYS A 154 -13.61 -0.49 -21.29
N VAL A 155 -13.30 -0.06 -20.06
CA VAL A 155 -12.12 0.76 -19.78
C VAL A 155 -10.81 0.10 -20.23
N PHE A 156 -10.77 -1.22 -20.41
CA PHE A 156 -9.58 -1.91 -20.91
C PHE A 156 -9.22 -1.54 -22.35
N THR A 157 -10.13 -0.95 -23.14
CA THR A 157 -9.80 -0.40 -24.47
C THR A 157 -9.23 1.02 -24.40
N ASN A 158 -9.31 1.69 -23.24
CA ASN A 158 -8.91 3.07 -23.07
C ASN A 158 -7.40 3.19 -22.79
N LYS A 159 -6.64 3.75 -23.73
CA LYS A 159 -5.19 4.00 -23.57
C LYS A 159 -4.86 4.89 -22.36
N THR A 160 -5.66 5.94 -22.12
CA THR A 160 -5.46 6.86 -21.00
C THR A 160 -5.58 6.17 -19.64
N PHE A 161 -6.44 5.15 -19.53
CA PHE A 161 -6.53 4.34 -18.32
C PHE A 161 -5.21 3.62 -18.05
N TRP A 162 -4.66 2.94 -19.06
CA TRP A 162 -3.40 2.20 -18.93
C TRP A 162 -2.21 3.10 -18.64
N ASP A 163 -2.12 4.26 -19.28
CA ASP A 163 -1.03 5.22 -19.04
C ASP A 163 -1.08 5.75 -17.60
N LYS A 164 -2.28 6.05 -17.08
CA LYS A 164 -2.47 6.48 -15.69
C LYS A 164 -2.23 5.35 -14.68
N LEU A 165 -2.63 4.11 -15.00
CA LEU A 165 -2.37 2.94 -14.17
C LEU A 165 -0.87 2.66 -14.07
N ALA A 166 -0.14 2.75 -15.19
CA ALA A 166 1.30 2.60 -15.22
C ALA A 166 2.02 3.70 -14.42
N SER A 167 1.60 4.96 -14.56
CA SER A 167 2.15 6.06 -13.74
C SER A 167 1.87 5.83 -12.25
N ALA A 168 0.66 5.39 -11.88
CA ALA A 168 0.34 5.09 -10.49
C ALA A 168 1.17 3.92 -9.95
N GLU A 169 1.34 2.84 -10.72
CA GLU A 169 2.14 1.68 -10.31
C GLU A 169 3.60 2.06 -10.07
N ARG A 170 4.22 2.86 -10.97
CA ARG A 170 5.60 3.35 -10.79
C ARG A 170 5.79 4.15 -9.51
N ILE A 171 4.78 4.91 -9.09
CA ILE A 171 4.83 5.73 -7.87
C ILE A 171 4.59 4.90 -6.61
N ILE A 172 3.74 3.88 -6.69
CA ILE A 172 3.42 3.01 -5.55
C ILE A 172 4.48 1.93 -5.35
N TRP A 173 5.16 1.48 -6.41
CA TRP A 173 6.19 0.46 -6.36
C TRP A 173 7.31 0.75 -5.34
N PRO A 174 7.98 1.92 -5.33
CA PRO A 174 9.03 2.20 -4.35
C PRO A 174 8.47 2.28 -2.93
N LEU A 175 7.27 2.86 -2.75
CA LEU A 175 6.56 2.88 -1.47
C LEU A 175 6.30 1.47 -0.96
N SER A 176 6.01 0.57 -1.88
CA SER A 176 5.70 -0.82 -1.58
C SER A 176 6.95 -1.58 -1.13
N ASN A 177 8.06 -1.36 -1.82
CA ASN A 177 9.34 -1.94 -1.45
C ASN A 177 9.80 -1.43 -0.07
N VAL A 178 9.70 -0.12 0.18
CA VAL A 178 10.00 0.48 1.48
C VAL A 178 9.16 -0.15 2.58
N ALA A 179 7.85 -0.23 2.40
CA ALA A 179 6.99 -0.72 3.45
C ALA A 179 7.17 -2.24 3.68
N TYR A 180 7.65 -3.01 2.69
CA TYR A 180 8.09 -4.39 2.90
C TYR A 180 9.41 -4.45 3.67
N LYS A 181 10.40 -3.61 3.34
CA LYS A 181 11.66 -3.48 4.10
C LYS A 181 11.39 -3.12 5.56
N LEU A 182 10.53 -2.13 5.82
CA LEU A 182 10.19 -1.66 7.17
C LEU A 182 9.29 -2.61 7.98
N GLN A 183 8.76 -3.66 7.34
CA GLN A 183 8.01 -4.72 8.03
C GLN A 183 8.89 -5.91 8.43
N ARG A 184 10.14 -5.94 7.98
CA ARG A 184 11.10 -6.98 8.39
C ARG A 184 11.61 -6.68 9.79
N ASP A 185 11.84 -7.75 10.57
CA ASP A 185 12.30 -7.65 11.96
C ASP A 185 13.73 -7.10 12.12
N GLU A 186 14.46 -6.94 11.02
CA GLU A 186 15.85 -6.50 10.98
C GLU A 186 16.01 -5.03 10.58
N ASN A 187 14.93 -4.25 10.49
CA ASN A 187 15.03 -2.85 10.10
C ASN A 187 15.58 -1.96 11.23
N THR A 188 16.31 -0.92 10.84
CA THR A 188 16.89 0.09 11.70
C THR A 188 16.22 1.45 11.48
N LEU A 189 16.51 2.42 12.35
CA LEU A 189 16.09 3.81 12.11
C LEU A 189 16.79 4.43 10.89
N ASP A 190 17.98 3.96 10.54
CA ASP A 190 18.69 4.40 9.33
C ASP A 190 17.93 3.99 8.06
N ASP A 191 17.40 2.76 8.01
CA ASP A 191 16.55 2.29 6.90
C ASP A 191 15.28 3.16 6.72
N VAL A 192 14.77 3.76 7.80
CA VAL A 192 13.61 4.65 7.75
C VAL A 192 13.99 5.99 7.08
N VAL A 193 15.10 6.58 7.49
CA VAL A 193 15.58 7.85 6.90
C VAL A 193 15.91 7.63 5.43
N GLU A 194 16.59 6.53 5.11
CA GLU A 194 16.92 6.14 3.74
C GLU A 194 15.66 5.99 2.88
N ALA A 195 14.67 5.26 3.39
CA ALA A 195 13.39 5.08 2.72
C ALA A 195 12.67 6.39 2.42
N TYR A 196 12.60 7.32 3.38
CA TYR A 196 11.95 8.61 3.18
C TYR A 196 12.70 9.50 2.18
N ARG A 197 14.04 9.49 2.22
CA ARG A 197 14.89 10.16 1.23
C ARG A 197 14.61 9.64 -0.17
N ASP A 198 14.57 8.32 -0.35
CA ASP A 198 14.36 7.68 -1.65
C ASP A 198 12.95 7.97 -2.19
N ILE A 199 11.94 7.99 -1.31
CA ILE A 199 10.56 8.37 -1.67
C ILE A 199 10.52 9.84 -2.11
N TYR A 200 11.14 10.74 -1.35
CA TYR A 200 11.18 12.16 -1.64
C TYR A 200 11.88 12.43 -2.98
N GLY A 201 13.06 11.85 -3.20
CA GLY A 201 13.79 11.94 -4.46
C GLY A 201 13.03 11.35 -5.64
N GLY A 202 12.34 10.22 -5.45
CA GLY A 202 11.48 9.61 -6.45
C GLY A 202 10.30 10.50 -6.84
N PHE A 203 9.69 11.20 -5.88
CA PHE A 203 8.57 12.10 -6.14
C PHE A 203 9.01 13.41 -6.80
N LEU A 204 10.16 13.96 -6.44
CA LEU A 204 10.72 15.17 -7.07
C LEU A 204 10.93 15.00 -8.57
N ASN A 205 11.32 13.80 -9.01
CA ASN A 205 11.62 13.52 -10.41
C ASN A 205 10.38 13.20 -11.27
N GLU A 206 9.17 13.16 -10.68
CA GLU A 206 7.93 12.90 -11.42
C GLU A 206 7.25 14.22 -11.84
N TYR A 207 6.58 14.24 -12.98
CA TYR A 207 5.82 15.40 -13.51
C TYR A 207 4.75 15.96 -12.54
N SER A 208 4.35 15.17 -11.53
CA SER A 208 3.39 15.54 -10.47
C SER A 208 4.05 15.92 -9.14
N GLY A 209 5.37 16.09 -9.12
CA GLY A 209 6.20 16.03 -7.93
C GLY A 209 5.77 16.97 -6.80
N PHE A 210 5.37 18.20 -7.10
CA PHE A 210 4.97 19.18 -6.09
C PHE A 210 3.80 18.72 -5.18
N LYS A 211 2.79 18.05 -5.75
CA LYS A 211 1.65 17.52 -4.97
C LYS A 211 2.02 16.27 -4.17
N LEU A 212 3.00 15.49 -4.63
CA LEU A 212 3.44 14.28 -3.95
C LEU A 212 4.43 14.62 -2.82
N VAL A 213 5.35 15.55 -3.08
CA VAL A 213 6.31 16.09 -2.10
C VAL A 213 5.59 16.73 -0.93
N SER A 214 4.60 17.60 -1.18
CA SER A 214 3.81 18.19 -0.09
C SER A 214 3.02 17.17 0.75
N VAL A 215 2.73 15.98 0.20
CA VAL A 215 2.11 14.87 0.96
C VAL A 215 3.15 14.17 1.85
N VAL A 216 4.40 14.06 1.40
CA VAL A 216 5.51 13.53 2.19
C VAL A 216 5.86 14.49 3.32
N GLU A 217 6.03 15.79 3.02
CA GLU A 217 6.38 16.83 4.00
C GLU A 217 5.36 16.94 5.13
N LYS A 218 4.06 17.03 4.80
CA LYS A 218 2.96 17.03 5.79
C LYS A 218 2.90 15.78 6.67
N ARG A 219 3.53 14.68 6.24
CA ARG A 219 3.66 13.49 7.08
C ARG A 219 4.96 13.47 7.86
N TRP A 220 6.05 13.99 7.30
CA TRP A 220 7.30 14.17 8.02
C TRP A 220 7.14 15.07 9.25
N GLU A 221 6.40 16.18 9.13
CA GLU A 221 6.05 17.11 10.22
C GLU A 221 5.35 16.45 11.43
N LYS A 222 4.90 15.19 11.32
CA LYS A 222 4.30 14.46 12.44
C LYS A 222 5.30 13.59 13.21
N PHE A 223 6.53 13.52 12.73
CA PHE A 223 7.65 12.84 13.39
C PHE A 223 8.61 13.81 14.08
N GLU A 224 8.59 15.09 13.70
CA GLU A 224 9.20 16.22 14.43
C GLU A 224 8.34 16.64 15.62
#